data_AF-A0A936BVY3-F1
#
_entry.id   AF-A0A936BVY3-F1
#
_cell.length_a   1.000
_cell.length_b   1.000
_cell.length_c   1.000
_cell.angle_alpha   90.00
_cell.angle_beta   90.00
_cell.angle_gamma   90.00
#
_symmetry.space_group_name_H-M   'P 1'
#
loop_
_entity.id
_entity.type
_entity.pdbx_description
1 polymer ?
#
loop_
_entity_poly.entity_id
_entity_poly.type
_entity_poly.pdbx_seq_one_letter_code
_entity_poly.pdbx_strand_id
1 'polypeptide(L)'
;MTRRPGSLLPAWRALGVAAALLLAGAPLAAQRATGDSLWALGEHDAAVRAYEQELATNPGEPRSLYRMGVLLSWAGKFDSVLALLRTARLRDPDDGEIRLHQARVESWAGRYGLSVLHYDSLLQKDAHNLGAAIGRAQVLSWAGRLVEADRAYADVLQEDPGNLDALAGRGYVASWSGNLGGASGWFEQALARDSANVNALNGLAMVRVWQADAGAATRLSRRAVALAPDDPTTKDVAARVHAARQPTVGLTLGWSRDSDENEMWTQAVNTAVLLGPGLRGFASAGVAEASDPVQDGTRYGAEAGLTLIRGSTSFTGAVGARKLAPGSLGSRSLATARAAVSAAILPRTTAWLGWAHYSFDETALLLTKDLDVDEVNTEVSTQAGRLTVTGGAGLAWFSDDNVRRNAHLLLSRPLRGRLTGGLFGRVMGYENRGSGYFTPDQFLLGEARLSWGWARRSWDTYLAGGLGVQKVGSAGDPQSQWHLEGRVARQLGLNDEVALSGGVSNSAVSSTVGAFRYYSAQLSVRLGL
;
A
#
# COMPACT_ATOMS: atom_id res chain seq x y z
N MET A 1 -30.18 -79.41 54.01
CA MET A 1 -29.64 -78.20 53.34
C MET A 1 -28.23 -77.97 53.84
N THR A 2 -27.28 -78.24 52.96
CA THR A 2 -25.87 -78.53 53.23
C THR A 2 -25.05 -77.25 53.45
N ARG A 3 -24.25 -77.26 54.53
CA ARG A 3 -23.16 -76.31 54.79
C ARG A 3 -21.84 -76.88 54.29
N ARG A 4 -20.96 -75.95 53.88
CA ARG A 4 -19.54 -76.03 53.44
C ARG A 4 -19.34 -76.13 51.92
N PRO A 5 -18.21 -75.62 51.36
CA PRO A 5 -16.97 -75.20 52.03
C PRO A 5 -16.41 -73.81 51.64
N GLY A 6 -15.44 -73.35 52.42
CA GLY A 6 -14.56 -72.25 52.03
C GLY A 6 -13.69 -72.60 50.81
N SER A 7 -13.24 -71.56 50.13
CA SER A 7 -12.10 -71.63 49.21
C SER A 7 -11.22 -70.41 49.40
N LEU A 8 -9.92 -70.69 49.53
CA LEU A 8 -8.80 -69.77 49.58
C LEU A 8 -8.66 -69.05 48.23
N LEU A 9 -8.51 -67.73 48.22
CA LEU A 9 -7.90 -67.00 47.10
C LEU A 9 -7.01 -65.85 47.62
N PRO A 10 -5.95 -65.49 46.88
CA PRO A 10 -4.62 -65.32 47.44
C PRO A 10 -4.18 -63.86 47.58
N ALA A 11 -3.10 -63.68 48.36
CA ALA A 11 -2.43 -62.45 48.78
C ALA A 11 -1.83 -61.56 47.66
N TRP A 12 -2.42 -61.50 46.45
CA TRP A 12 -1.89 -60.72 45.32
C TRP A 12 -2.61 -59.39 45.07
N ARG A 13 -3.63 -59.04 45.87
CA ARG A 13 -4.30 -57.73 45.77
C ARG A 13 -3.63 -56.59 46.55
N ALA A 14 -2.58 -56.89 47.35
CA ALA A 14 -1.85 -55.86 48.10
C ALA A 14 -0.77 -55.13 47.29
N LEU A 15 -0.36 -55.65 46.12
CA LEU A 15 0.63 -55.00 45.25
C LEU A 15 0.02 -54.06 44.19
N GLY A 16 -1.29 -54.18 43.90
CA GLY A 16 -1.97 -53.34 42.91
C GLY A 16 -2.38 -51.95 43.40
N VAL A 17 -2.51 -51.75 44.72
CA VAL A 17 -2.92 -50.46 45.30
C VAL A 17 -1.70 -49.60 45.68
N ALA A 18 -0.56 -50.21 46.01
CA ALA A 18 0.69 -49.48 46.24
C ALA A 18 1.31 -48.93 44.95
N ALA A 19 1.17 -49.64 43.81
CA ALA A 19 1.68 -49.15 42.52
C ALA A 19 0.79 -48.07 41.88
N ALA A 20 -0.51 -48.04 42.18
CA ALA A 20 -1.44 -47.01 41.70
C ALA A 20 -1.36 -45.69 42.51
N LEU A 21 -0.89 -45.74 43.76
CA LEU A 21 -0.66 -44.56 44.60
C LEU A 21 0.78 -44.00 44.50
N LEU A 22 1.73 -44.74 43.93
CA LEU A 22 3.06 -44.21 43.57
C LEU A 22 3.06 -43.43 42.24
N LEU A 23 1.95 -43.45 41.50
CA LEU A 23 1.69 -42.58 40.34
C LEU A 23 0.86 -41.34 40.72
N ALA A 24 0.58 -41.13 42.01
CA ALA A 24 -0.01 -39.91 42.52
C ALA A 24 1.03 -38.78 42.53
N GLY A 25 1.12 -38.08 41.39
CA GLY A 25 1.75 -36.78 41.25
C GLY A 25 3.27 -36.80 41.42
N ALA A 26 4.01 -36.96 40.32
CA ALA A 26 5.37 -36.43 40.27
C ALA A 26 5.32 -34.98 40.82
N PRO A 27 6.25 -34.57 41.69
CA PRO A 27 6.21 -33.24 42.28
C PRO A 27 6.10 -32.19 41.17
N LEU A 28 5.39 -31.08 41.41
CA LEU A 28 5.17 -30.02 40.41
C LEU A 28 6.49 -29.59 39.73
N ALA A 29 7.58 -29.55 40.49
CA ALA A 29 8.92 -29.30 39.98
C ALA A 29 9.40 -30.34 38.93
N ALA A 30 9.09 -31.63 39.10
CA ALA A 30 9.42 -32.69 38.15
C ALA A 30 8.53 -32.65 36.90
N GLN A 31 7.26 -32.28 37.02
CA GLN A 31 6.37 -32.09 35.88
C GLN A 31 6.82 -30.91 35.02
N ARG A 32 7.18 -29.79 35.66
CA ARG A 32 7.78 -28.63 35.00
C ARG A 32 9.09 -28.95 34.31
N ALA A 33 9.99 -29.65 34.99
CA ALA A 33 11.27 -30.08 34.42
C ALA A 33 11.08 -30.97 33.18
N THR A 34 10.01 -31.77 33.16
CA THR A 34 9.64 -32.58 31.99
C THR A 34 9.18 -31.70 30.84
N GLY A 35 8.30 -30.72 31.10
CA GLY A 35 7.87 -29.74 30.09
C GLY A 35 9.02 -28.89 29.54
N ASP A 36 9.91 -28.39 30.40
CA ASP A 36 11.09 -27.63 30.00
C ASP A 36 12.11 -28.49 29.23
N SER A 37 12.25 -29.77 29.57
CA SER A 37 13.10 -30.71 28.81
C SER A 37 12.54 -30.99 27.42
N LEU A 38 11.24 -31.26 27.30
CA LEU A 38 10.57 -31.49 26.01
C LEU A 38 10.61 -30.23 25.14
N TRP A 39 10.47 -29.06 25.77
CA TRP A 39 10.69 -27.78 25.12
C TRP A 39 12.09 -27.67 24.52
N ALA A 40 13.12 -27.96 25.31
CA ALA A 40 14.51 -27.86 24.87
C ALA A 40 14.84 -28.84 23.72
N LEU A 41 14.15 -29.98 23.66
CA LEU A 41 14.26 -30.98 22.60
C LEU A 41 13.48 -30.62 21.32
N GLY A 42 12.69 -29.54 21.32
CA GLY A 42 11.85 -29.14 20.19
C GLY A 42 10.55 -29.95 20.05
N GLU A 43 10.23 -30.81 21.01
CA GLU A 43 8.98 -31.59 21.02
C GLU A 43 7.81 -30.74 21.53
N HIS A 44 7.45 -29.73 20.75
CA HIS A 44 6.49 -28.69 21.12
C HIS A 44 5.12 -29.24 21.53
N ASP A 45 4.58 -30.22 20.80
CA ASP A 45 3.28 -30.84 21.14
C ASP A 45 3.32 -31.64 22.45
N ALA A 46 4.45 -32.30 22.73
CA ALA A 46 4.65 -33.03 23.97
C ALA A 46 4.85 -32.06 25.15
N ALA A 47 5.58 -30.97 24.92
CA ALA A 47 5.76 -29.90 25.91
C ALA A 47 4.42 -29.25 26.28
N VAL A 48 3.54 -28.97 25.31
CA VAL A 48 2.17 -28.46 25.58
C VAL A 48 1.42 -29.40 26.52
N ARG A 49 1.38 -30.71 26.21
CA ARG A 49 0.68 -31.69 27.07
C ARG A 49 1.26 -31.75 28.48
N ALA A 50 2.58 -31.65 28.64
CA ALA A 50 3.22 -31.63 29.94
C ALA A 50 2.83 -30.36 30.75
N TYR A 51 2.80 -29.19 30.11
CA TYR A 51 2.35 -27.96 30.76
C TYR A 51 0.85 -27.97 31.08
N GLU A 52 0.01 -28.57 30.24
CA GLU A 52 -1.43 -28.74 30.52
C GLU A 52 -1.66 -29.61 31.76
N GLN A 53 -0.90 -30.70 31.92
CA GLN A 53 -0.98 -31.56 33.11
C GLN A 53 -0.54 -30.81 34.38
N GLU A 54 0.52 -30.02 34.31
CA GLU A 54 0.96 -29.19 35.44
C GLU A 54 -0.10 -28.14 35.79
N LEU A 55 -0.65 -27.44 34.78
CA LEU A 55 -1.65 -26.40 35.00
C LEU A 55 -3.03 -26.94 35.44
N ALA A 56 -3.32 -28.21 35.18
CA ALA A 56 -4.51 -28.87 35.73
C ALA A 56 -4.41 -29.05 37.27
N THR A 57 -3.20 -29.16 37.80
CA THR A 57 -2.95 -29.34 39.24
C THR A 57 -2.50 -28.06 39.94
N ASN A 58 -1.83 -27.15 39.23
CA ASN A 58 -1.46 -25.81 39.70
C ASN A 58 -1.79 -24.75 38.62
N PRO A 59 -3.05 -24.29 38.53
CA PRO A 59 -3.49 -23.37 37.48
C PRO A 59 -2.79 -21.99 37.45
N GLY A 60 -2.04 -21.65 38.50
CA GLY A 60 -1.39 -20.35 38.68
C GLY A 60 0.12 -20.36 38.47
N GLU A 61 0.74 -21.47 38.06
CA GLU A 61 2.20 -21.53 37.90
C GLU A 61 2.69 -20.56 36.81
N PRO A 62 3.42 -19.48 37.15
CA PRO A 62 3.74 -18.42 36.20
C PRO A 62 4.60 -18.92 35.03
N ARG A 63 5.58 -19.78 35.31
CA ARG A 63 6.52 -20.28 34.29
C ARG A 63 5.82 -21.13 33.23
N SER A 64 4.90 -22.00 33.66
CA SER A 64 4.19 -22.92 32.76
C SER A 64 3.13 -22.18 31.95
N LEU A 65 2.44 -21.20 32.57
CA LEU A 65 1.57 -20.26 31.85
C LEU A 65 2.35 -19.47 30.79
N TYR A 66 3.55 -19.00 31.12
CA TYR A 66 4.45 -18.30 30.19
C TYR A 66 4.87 -19.19 29.02
N ARG A 67 5.41 -20.39 29.30
CA ARG A 67 5.85 -21.35 28.27
C ARG A 67 4.70 -21.75 27.33
N MET A 68 3.53 -22.04 27.89
CA MET A 68 2.32 -22.28 27.10
C MET A 68 1.97 -21.08 26.22
N GLY A 69 2.06 -19.87 26.78
CA GLY A 69 1.88 -18.62 26.04
C GLY A 69 2.82 -18.47 24.84
N VAL A 70 4.09 -18.83 24.98
CA VAL A 70 5.06 -18.79 23.87
C VAL A 70 4.66 -19.76 22.75
N LEU A 71 4.29 -21.00 23.08
CA LEU A 71 3.89 -22.01 22.08
C LEU A 71 2.60 -21.61 21.35
N LEU A 72 1.60 -21.15 22.11
CA LEU A 72 0.33 -20.70 21.54
C LEU A 72 0.47 -19.42 20.70
N SER A 73 1.50 -18.62 20.94
CA SER A 73 1.82 -17.46 20.11
C SER A 73 2.23 -17.86 18.69
N TRP A 74 2.98 -18.96 18.54
CA TRP A 74 3.33 -19.50 17.21
C TRP A 74 2.10 -20.02 16.46
N ALA A 75 1.07 -20.47 17.18
CA ALA A 75 -0.23 -20.83 16.61
C ALA A 75 -1.16 -19.63 16.33
N GLY A 76 -0.70 -18.39 16.55
CA GLY A 76 -1.48 -17.16 16.30
C GLY A 76 -2.65 -16.92 17.25
N LYS A 77 -2.76 -17.67 18.35
CA LYS A 77 -3.87 -17.57 19.33
C LYS A 77 -3.64 -16.45 20.35
N PHE A 78 -3.41 -15.23 19.88
CA PHE A 78 -2.91 -14.12 20.70
C PHE A 78 -3.83 -13.77 21.88
N ASP A 79 -5.16 -13.79 21.72
CA ASP A 79 -6.07 -13.46 22.82
C ASP A 79 -5.99 -14.46 23.98
N SER A 80 -5.87 -15.76 23.67
CA SER A 80 -5.66 -16.81 24.65
C SER A 80 -4.32 -16.63 25.37
N VAL A 81 -3.26 -16.33 24.62
CA VAL A 81 -1.93 -16.05 25.20
C VAL A 81 -1.99 -14.85 26.15
N LEU A 82 -2.64 -13.75 25.77
CA LEU A 82 -2.78 -12.57 26.61
C LEU A 82 -3.60 -12.82 27.87
N ALA A 83 -4.50 -13.81 27.88
CA ALA A 83 -5.18 -14.24 29.10
C ALA A 83 -4.23 -15.02 30.02
N LEU A 84 -3.45 -15.97 29.48
CA LEU A 84 -2.45 -16.74 30.24
C LEU A 84 -1.37 -15.83 30.85
N LEU A 85 -0.82 -14.89 30.06
CA LEU A 85 0.19 -13.96 30.52
C LEU A 85 -0.33 -12.97 31.58
N ARG A 86 -1.62 -12.59 31.49
CA ARG A 86 -2.25 -11.78 32.56
C ARG A 86 -2.32 -12.55 33.87
N THR A 87 -2.70 -13.84 33.84
CA THR A 87 -2.70 -14.70 35.02
C THR A 87 -1.28 -14.88 35.58
N ALA A 88 -0.30 -15.12 34.70
CA ALA A 88 1.10 -15.28 35.09
C ALA A 88 1.64 -14.00 35.77
N ARG A 89 1.34 -12.83 35.20
CA ARG A 89 1.73 -11.51 35.74
C ARG A 89 1.05 -11.17 37.06
N LEU A 90 -0.17 -11.65 37.31
CA LEU A 90 -0.82 -11.47 38.63
C LEU A 90 -0.13 -12.26 39.74
N ARG A 91 0.58 -13.33 39.38
CA ARG A 91 1.28 -14.22 40.31
C ARG A 91 2.73 -13.82 40.50
N ASP A 92 3.38 -13.36 39.43
CA ASP A 92 4.70 -12.73 39.48
C ASP A 92 4.66 -11.39 38.70
N PRO A 93 4.34 -10.28 39.39
CA PRO A 93 4.24 -8.96 38.76
C PRO A 93 5.59 -8.43 38.27
N ASP A 94 6.70 -8.94 38.80
CA ASP A 94 8.03 -8.39 38.63
C ASP A 94 8.88 -9.07 37.56
N ASP A 95 8.49 -10.29 37.15
CA ASP A 95 9.11 -11.06 36.08
C ASP A 95 9.15 -10.25 34.76
N GLY A 96 10.38 -9.91 34.36
CA GLY A 96 10.65 -9.16 33.14
C GLY A 96 10.36 -9.94 31.86
N GLU A 97 10.52 -11.27 31.86
CA GLU A 97 10.28 -12.11 30.68
C GLU A 97 8.77 -12.21 30.38
N ILE A 98 7.94 -12.39 31.41
CA ILE A 98 6.48 -12.42 31.27
C ILE A 98 5.98 -11.09 30.71
N ARG A 99 6.43 -9.96 31.27
CA ARG A 99 6.05 -8.62 30.79
C ARG A 99 6.55 -8.35 29.37
N LEU A 100 7.79 -8.70 29.06
CA LEU A 100 8.37 -8.52 27.72
C LEU A 100 7.61 -9.34 26.68
N HIS A 101 7.30 -10.59 26.99
CA HIS A 101 6.53 -11.45 26.09
C HIS A 101 5.09 -10.99 25.94
N GLN A 102 4.46 -10.49 27.00
CA GLN A 102 3.15 -9.85 26.91
C GLN A 102 3.17 -8.65 25.96
N ALA A 103 4.17 -7.77 26.09
CA ALA A 103 4.33 -6.63 25.19
C ALA A 103 4.48 -7.07 23.72
N ARG A 104 5.28 -8.12 23.44
CA ARG A 104 5.44 -8.71 22.10
C ARG A 104 4.15 -9.28 21.52
N VAL A 105 3.40 -10.04 22.31
CA VAL A 105 2.13 -10.63 21.86
C VAL A 105 1.08 -9.53 21.59
N GLU A 106 1.04 -8.48 22.40
CA GLU A 106 0.21 -7.31 22.13
C GLU A 106 0.62 -6.61 20.82
N SER A 107 1.91 -6.57 20.50
CA SER A 107 2.40 -6.08 19.21
C SER A 107 1.84 -6.90 18.05
N TRP A 108 1.98 -8.24 18.10
CA TRP A 108 1.49 -9.14 17.05
C TRP A 108 -0.03 -9.15 16.93
N ALA A 109 -0.75 -8.92 18.02
CA ALA A 109 -2.20 -8.76 18.04
C ALA A 109 -2.68 -7.40 17.49
N GLY A 110 -1.77 -6.51 17.06
CA GLY A 110 -2.10 -5.18 16.56
C GLY A 110 -2.50 -4.18 17.66
N ARG A 111 -2.30 -4.51 18.94
CA ARG A 111 -2.61 -3.66 20.09
C ARG A 111 -1.46 -2.70 20.39
N TYR A 112 -1.04 -1.95 19.38
CA TYR A 112 0.21 -1.18 19.40
C TYR A 112 0.30 -0.18 20.55
N GLY A 113 -0.81 0.51 20.88
CA GLY A 113 -0.82 1.48 21.99
C GLY A 113 -0.52 0.85 23.35
N LEU A 114 -1.13 -0.30 23.65
CA LEU A 114 -0.87 -1.04 24.89
C LEU A 114 0.55 -1.62 24.92
N SER A 115 0.98 -2.16 23.78
CA SER A 115 2.32 -2.73 23.64
C SER A 115 3.41 -1.70 23.91
N VAL A 116 3.29 -0.48 23.37
CA VAL A 116 4.22 0.63 23.65
C VAL A 116 4.25 0.96 25.15
N LEU A 117 3.09 1.06 25.81
CA LEU A 117 3.03 1.36 27.25
C LEU A 117 3.72 0.28 28.09
N HIS A 118 3.58 -1.00 27.74
CA HIS A 118 4.26 -2.07 28.46
C HIS A 118 5.77 -2.08 28.20
N TYR A 119 6.22 -1.76 26.99
CA TYR A 119 7.66 -1.54 26.75
C TYR A 119 8.19 -0.33 27.51
N ASP A 120 7.47 0.78 27.55
CA ASP A 120 7.83 1.97 28.33
C ASP A 120 7.97 1.62 29.82
N SER A 121 7.05 0.82 30.37
CA SER A 121 7.14 0.33 31.76
C SER A 121 8.38 -0.54 32.02
N LEU A 122 8.79 -1.37 31.07
CA LEU A 122 10.02 -2.16 31.17
C LEU A 122 11.26 -1.25 31.18
N LEU A 123 11.29 -0.25 30.29
CA LEU A 123 12.39 0.69 30.18
C LEU A 123 12.48 1.67 31.35
N GLN A 124 11.37 1.96 32.04
CA GLN A 124 11.39 2.71 33.29
C GLN A 124 12.08 1.94 34.42
N LYS A 125 11.93 0.61 34.44
CA LYS A 125 12.57 -0.26 35.44
C LYS A 125 14.04 -0.51 35.10
N ASP A 126 14.35 -0.67 33.82
CA ASP A 126 15.69 -0.87 33.29
C ASP A 126 15.84 -0.15 31.94
N ALA A 127 16.47 1.03 31.97
CA ALA A 127 16.64 1.88 30.81
C ALA A 127 17.56 1.26 29.73
N HIS A 128 18.43 0.32 30.11
CA HIS A 128 19.39 -0.32 29.22
C HIS A 128 18.91 -1.68 28.69
N ASN A 129 17.63 -2.00 28.87
CA ASN A 129 17.05 -3.21 28.30
C ASN A 129 16.90 -3.09 26.79
N LEU A 130 17.97 -3.42 26.04
CA LEU A 130 18.00 -3.34 24.58
C LEU A 130 16.86 -4.11 23.91
N GLY A 131 16.48 -5.26 24.45
CA GLY A 131 15.36 -6.06 23.93
C GLY A 131 14.00 -5.33 24.03
N ALA A 132 13.77 -4.61 25.12
CA ALA A 132 12.59 -3.76 25.29
C ALA A 132 12.67 -2.50 24.41
N ALA A 133 13.84 -1.88 24.28
CA ALA A 133 14.05 -0.70 23.44
C ALA A 133 13.80 -0.99 21.95
N ILE A 134 14.37 -2.09 21.44
CA ILE A 134 14.16 -2.57 20.05
C ILE A 134 12.69 -2.94 19.83
N GLY A 135 12.08 -3.69 20.76
CA GLY A 135 10.68 -4.07 20.68
C GLY A 135 9.75 -2.86 20.63
N ARG A 136 10.01 -1.84 21.46
CA ARG A 136 9.31 -0.56 21.43
C ARG A 136 9.43 0.14 20.08
N ALA A 137 10.65 0.28 19.56
CA ALA A 137 10.91 0.93 18.29
C ALA A 137 10.20 0.21 17.12
N GLN A 138 10.19 -1.13 17.13
CA GLN A 138 9.48 -1.95 16.15
C GLN A 138 7.97 -1.69 16.17
N VAL A 139 7.37 -1.63 17.36
CA VAL A 139 5.93 -1.35 17.50
C VAL A 139 5.57 0.07 17.07
N LEU A 140 6.41 1.06 17.40
CA LEU A 140 6.23 2.43 16.91
C LEU A 140 6.23 2.47 15.38
N SER A 141 7.09 1.66 14.75
CA SER A 141 7.16 1.54 13.29
C SER A 141 5.87 0.95 12.72
N TRP A 142 5.36 -0.16 13.28
CA TRP A 142 4.09 -0.77 12.87
C TRP A 142 2.86 0.10 13.16
N ALA A 143 2.93 0.94 14.19
CA ALA A 143 1.90 1.93 14.49
C ALA A 143 1.92 3.15 13.54
N GLY A 144 2.86 3.21 12.59
CA GLY A 144 3.04 4.36 11.69
C GLY A 144 3.65 5.60 12.36
N ARG A 145 4.12 5.50 13.61
CA ARG A 145 4.80 6.57 14.35
C ARG A 145 6.28 6.64 13.95
N LEU A 146 6.53 6.79 12.65
CA LEU A 146 7.84 6.60 12.03
C LEU A 146 8.94 7.52 12.59
N VAL A 147 8.62 8.78 12.92
CA VAL A 147 9.60 9.72 13.50
C VAL A 147 10.05 9.26 14.89
N GLU A 148 9.12 8.75 15.69
CA GLU A 148 9.42 8.27 17.04
C GLU A 148 10.16 6.93 16.99
N ALA A 149 9.81 6.08 16.03
CA ALA A 149 10.53 4.84 15.77
C ALA A 149 11.98 5.08 15.34
N ASP A 150 12.22 6.02 14.41
CA ASP A 150 13.58 6.35 13.96
C ASP A 150 14.46 6.84 15.12
N ARG A 151 13.91 7.69 16.00
CA ARG A 151 14.60 8.13 17.22
C ARG A 151 14.88 6.97 18.16
N ALA A 152 13.90 6.13 18.45
CA ALA A 152 14.07 4.99 19.35
C ALA A 152 15.15 4.00 18.85
N TYR A 153 15.19 3.73 17.54
CA TYR A 153 16.28 2.93 16.97
C TYR A 153 17.62 3.66 16.97
N ALA A 154 17.64 4.98 16.76
CA ALA A 154 18.87 5.77 16.87
C ALA A 154 19.46 5.71 18.28
N ASP A 155 18.63 5.75 19.33
CA ASP A 155 19.05 5.63 20.73
C ASP A 155 19.68 4.24 20.98
N VAL A 156 19.07 3.15 20.47
CA VAL A 156 19.67 1.80 20.53
C VAL A 156 21.05 1.78 19.86
N LEU A 157 21.21 2.44 18.71
CA LEU A 157 22.48 2.50 17.99
C LEU A 157 23.54 3.41 18.65
N GLN A 158 23.14 4.30 19.56
CA GLN A 158 24.09 5.04 20.38
C GLN A 158 24.74 4.14 21.44
N GLU A 159 23.96 3.23 22.02
CA GLU A 159 24.44 2.27 23.01
C GLU A 159 25.17 1.08 22.36
N ASP A 160 24.60 0.52 21.29
CA ASP A 160 25.18 -0.57 20.49
C ASP A 160 25.19 -0.21 19.00
N PRO A 161 26.26 0.42 18.51
CA PRO A 161 26.40 0.80 17.10
C PRO A 161 26.39 -0.37 16.11
N GLY A 162 26.59 -1.60 16.60
CA GLY A 162 26.60 -2.82 15.79
C GLY A 162 25.26 -3.54 15.75
N ASN A 163 24.23 -3.04 16.43
CA ASN A 163 22.96 -3.75 16.59
C ASN A 163 22.25 -3.96 15.25
N LEU A 164 22.24 -5.20 14.75
CA LEU A 164 21.68 -5.55 13.45
C LEU A 164 20.16 -5.30 13.37
N ASP A 165 19.43 -5.54 14.46
CA ASP A 165 17.98 -5.32 14.51
C ASP A 165 17.63 -3.83 14.45
N ALA A 166 18.39 -2.97 15.12
CA ALA A 166 18.19 -1.53 15.05
C ALA A 166 18.60 -0.94 13.68
N LEU A 167 19.69 -1.42 13.07
CA LEU A 167 20.08 -1.04 11.71
C LEU A 167 18.99 -1.43 10.70
N ALA A 168 18.52 -2.68 10.73
CA ALA A 168 17.43 -3.13 9.88
C ALA A 168 16.12 -2.37 10.17
N GLY A 169 15.82 -2.11 11.45
CA GLY A 169 14.69 -1.32 11.91
C GLY A 169 14.66 0.08 11.30
N ARG A 170 15.78 0.81 11.31
CA ARG A 170 15.89 2.10 10.63
C ARG A 170 15.77 1.98 9.11
N GLY A 171 16.27 0.89 8.52
CA GLY A 171 16.04 0.57 7.11
C GLY A 171 14.55 0.46 6.76
N TYR A 172 13.76 -0.23 7.58
CA TYR A 172 12.31 -0.32 7.42
C TYR A 172 11.58 0.99 7.67
N VAL A 173 11.94 1.73 8.72
CA VAL A 173 11.36 3.06 9.00
C VAL A 173 11.63 4.03 7.85
N ALA A 174 12.87 4.08 7.36
CA ALA A 174 13.24 4.90 6.21
C ALA A 174 12.46 4.48 4.96
N SER A 175 12.29 3.16 4.74
CA SER A 175 11.48 2.62 3.64
C SER A 175 10.03 3.11 3.69
N TRP A 176 9.36 2.96 4.83
CA TRP A 176 7.97 3.38 5.02
C TRP A 176 7.79 4.90 5.03
N SER A 177 8.85 5.65 5.32
CA SER A 177 8.86 7.11 5.18
C SER A 177 9.08 7.61 3.74
N GLY A 178 9.32 6.69 2.79
CA GLY A 178 9.64 7.02 1.39
C GLY A 178 11.10 7.43 1.15
N ASN A 179 11.95 7.48 2.20
CA ASN A 179 13.38 7.72 2.06
C ASN A 179 14.11 6.44 1.62
N LEU A 180 13.92 6.04 0.36
CA LEU A 180 14.49 4.81 -0.18
C LEU A 180 16.02 4.83 -0.21
N GLY A 181 16.64 5.99 -0.42
CA GLY A 181 18.10 6.14 -0.39
C GLY A 181 18.67 5.89 1.01
N GLY A 182 18.08 6.52 2.03
CA GLY A 182 18.44 6.27 3.43
C GLY A 182 18.18 4.83 3.85
N ALA A 183 17.07 4.23 3.38
CA ALA A 183 16.75 2.83 3.62
C ALA A 183 17.83 1.89 3.07
N SER A 184 18.28 2.11 1.84
CA SER A 184 19.39 1.34 1.26
C SER A 184 20.64 1.44 2.13
N GLY A 185 21.01 2.65 2.56
CA GLY A 185 22.20 2.87 3.39
C GLY A 185 22.15 2.16 4.75
N TRP A 186 20.99 2.07 5.39
CA TRP A 186 20.85 1.33 6.66
C TRP A 186 20.96 -0.19 6.48
N PHE A 187 20.29 -0.75 5.47
CA PHE A 187 20.43 -2.19 5.19
C PHE A 187 21.84 -2.55 4.73
N GLU A 188 22.49 -1.70 3.94
CA GLU A 188 23.89 -1.90 3.52
C GLU A 188 24.85 -1.88 4.73
N GLN A 189 24.64 -1.00 5.70
CA GLN A 189 25.40 -1.02 6.96
C GLN A 189 25.19 -2.33 7.74
N ALA A 190 23.95 -2.82 7.83
CA ALA A 190 23.68 -4.12 8.46
C ALA A 190 24.41 -5.26 7.72
N LEU A 191 24.39 -5.25 6.37
CA LEU A 191 25.07 -6.25 5.55
C LEU A 191 26.61 -6.14 5.56
N ALA A 192 27.15 -4.96 5.83
CA ALA A 192 28.58 -4.78 6.03
C ALA A 192 29.06 -5.42 7.35
N ARG A 193 28.18 -5.50 8.36
CA ARG A 193 28.45 -6.18 9.63
C ARG A 193 28.20 -7.67 9.55
N ASP A 194 27.09 -8.05 8.95
CA ASP A 194 26.73 -9.45 8.70
C ASP A 194 26.21 -9.62 7.27
N SER A 195 27.09 -10.11 6.39
CA SER A 195 26.76 -10.33 4.98
C SER A 195 25.72 -11.43 4.75
N ALA A 196 25.41 -12.25 5.77
CA ALA A 196 24.41 -13.30 5.74
C ALA A 196 23.11 -12.90 6.46
N ASN A 197 22.95 -11.63 6.86
CA ASN A 197 21.75 -11.17 7.53
C ASN A 197 20.53 -11.21 6.58
N VAL A 198 19.69 -12.23 6.73
CA VAL A 198 18.52 -12.48 5.87
C VAL A 198 17.52 -11.32 5.92
N ASN A 199 17.32 -10.73 7.10
CA ASN A 199 16.40 -9.60 7.30
C ASN A 199 16.85 -8.38 6.48
N ALA A 200 18.13 -8.02 6.54
CA ALA A 200 18.68 -6.92 5.76
C ALA A 200 18.72 -7.21 4.26
N LEU A 201 18.98 -8.46 3.84
CA LEU A 201 18.89 -8.87 2.43
C LEU A 201 17.47 -8.70 1.88
N ASN A 202 16.47 -9.16 2.64
CA ASN A 202 15.05 -9.05 2.29
C ASN A 202 14.59 -7.59 2.23
N GLY A 203 14.93 -6.81 3.27
CA GLY A 203 14.64 -5.38 3.33
C GLY A 203 15.25 -4.62 2.16
N LEU A 204 16.54 -4.83 1.87
CA LEU A 204 17.21 -4.19 0.75
C LEU A 204 16.63 -4.64 -0.60
N ALA A 205 16.31 -5.93 -0.77
CA ALA A 205 15.67 -6.43 -1.99
C ALA A 205 14.35 -5.69 -2.27
N MET A 206 13.52 -5.48 -1.24
CA MET A 206 12.27 -4.73 -1.38
C MET A 206 12.52 -3.25 -1.71
N VAL A 207 13.51 -2.62 -1.07
CA VAL A 207 13.91 -1.24 -1.41
C VAL A 207 14.35 -1.14 -2.86
N ARG A 208 15.11 -2.12 -3.38
CA ARG A 208 15.51 -2.15 -4.79
C ARG A 208 14.32 -2.34 -5.73
N VAL A 209 13.27 -3.08 -5.34
CA VAL A 209 12.00 -3.12 -6.09
C VAL A 209 11.36 -1.74 -6.17
N TRP A 210 11.25 -1.02 -5.06
CA TRP A 210 10.67 0.34 -5.03
C TRP A 210 11.51 1.37 -5.80
N GLN A 211 12.82 1.18 -5.86
CA GLN A 211 13.73 1.97 -6.70
C GLN A 211 13.72 1.57 -8.18
N ALA A 212 12.86 0.62 -8.59
CA ALA A 212 12.82 0.04 -9.93
C ALA A 212 14.13 -0.61 -10.40
N ASP A 213 14.98 -1.06 -9.47
CA ASP A 213 16.18 -1.87 -9.73
C ASP A 213 15.90 -3.35 -9.42
N ALA A 214 15.06 -3.97 -10.25
CA ALA A 214 14.69 -5.37 -10.06
C ALA A 214 15.88 -6.33 -10.27
N GLY A 215 16.93 -5.89 -10.97
CA GLY A 215 18.17 -6.64 -11.16
C GLY A 215 18.92 -6.81 -9.84
N ALA A 216 19.17 -5.72 -9.12
CA ALA A 216 19.74 -5.78 -7.77
C ALA A 216 18.82 -6.52 -6.81
N ALA A 217 17.51 -6.27 -6.87
CA ALA A 217 16.53 -6.97 -6.04
C ALA A 217 16.59 -8.50 -6.23
N THR A 218 16.73 -8.96 -7.48
CA THR A 218 16.86 -10.40 -7.79
C THR A 218 18.11 -11.00 -7.16
N ARG A 219 19.26 -10.32 -7.24
CA ARG A 219 20.52 -10.83 -6.66
C ARG A 219 20.42 -10.95 -5.14
N LEU A 220 19.85 -9.94 -4.49
CA LEU A 220 19.66 -9.93 -3.03
C LEU A 220 18.66 -10.99 -2.57
N SER A 221 17.52 -11.08 -3.24
CA SER A 221 16.49 -12.08 -2.93
C SER A 221 17.00 -13.52 -3.11
N ARG A 222 17.77 -13.81 -4.16
CA ARG A 222 18.39 -15.13 -4.35
C ARG A 222 19.34 -15.50 -3.21
N ARG A 223 20.13 -14.53 -2.70
CA ARG A 223 21.00 -14.75 -1.54
C ARG A 223 20.19 -15.03 -0.29
N ALA A 224 19.11 -14.28 -0.04
CA ALA A 224 18.24 -14.52 1.11
C ALA A 224 17.61 -15.92 1.05
N VAL A 225 17.07 -16.33 -0.11
CA VAL A 225 16.49 -17.67 -0.33
C VAL A 225 17.53 -18.77 -0.12
N ALA A 226 18.78 -18.58 -0.55
CA ALA A 226 19.83 -19.57 -0.34
C ALA A 226 20.20 -19.75 1.14
N LEU A 227 20.09 -18.69 1.95
CA LEU A 227 20.40 -18.71 3.38
C LEU A 227 19.24 -19.21 4.24
N ALA A 228 18.00 -18.93 3.82
CA ALA A 228 16.79 -19.31 4.54
C ALA A 228 15.70 -19.78 3.57
N PRO A 229 15.85 -20.97 2.95
CA PRO A 229 14.95 -21.44 1.89
C PRO A 229 13.53 -21.70 2.39
N ASP A 230 13.33 -21.93 3.68
CA ASP A 230 12.03 -22.20 4.29
C ASP A 230 11.41 -21.02 5.04
N ASP A 231 12.11 -19.89 5.11
CA ASP A 231 11.57 -18.68 5.75
C ASP A 231 10.41 -18.09 4.91
N PRO A 232 9.19 -17.96 5.48
CA PRO A 232 8.04 -17.43 4.76
C PRO A 232 8.24 -16.01 4.25
N THR A 233 8.94 -15.16 5.02
CA THR A 233 9.22 -13.76 4.64
C THR A 233 10.08 -13.72 3.39
N THR A 234 11.13 -14.55 3.36
CA THR A 234 12.04 -14.69 2.23
C THR A 234 11.32 -15.21 0.97
N LYS A 235 10.40 -16.18 1.12
CA LYS A 235 9.54 -16.65 0.01
C LYS A 235 8.62 -15.55 -0.52
N ASP A 236 7.97 -14.78 0.36
CA ASP A 236 7.10 -13.65 -0.04
C ASP A 236 7.90 -12.55 -0.76
N VAL A 237 9.07 -12.17 -0.24
CA VAL A 237 9.95 -11.19 -0.89
C VAL A 237 10.40 -11.69 -2.26
N ALA A 238 10.77 -12.97 -2.40
CA ALA A 238 11.14 -13.55 -3.69
C ALA A 238 9.98 -13.51 -4.70
N ALA A 239 8.76 -13.82 -4.27
CA ALA A 239 7.56 -13.72 -5.11
C ALA A 239 7.31 -12.28 -5.57
N ARG A 240 7.46 -11.29 -4.68
CA ARG A 240 7.34 -9.85 -5.01
C ARG A 240 8.42 -9.37 -5.97
N VAL A 241 9.67 -9.80 -5.77
CA VAL A 241 10.78 -9.48 -6.68
C VAL A 241 10.56 -10.10 -8.05
N HIS A 242 10.04 -11.32 -8.11
CA HIS A 242 9.68 -11.98 -9.36
C HIS A 242 8.55 -11.23 -10.07
N ALA A 243 7.45 -10.94 -9.36
CA ALA A 243 6.32 -10.19 -9.89
C ALA A 243 6.75 -8.81 -10.41
N ALA A 244 7.62 -8.09 -9.71
CA ALA A 244 8.12 -6.77 -10.15
C ALA A 244 8.89 -6.80 -11.49
N ARG A 245 9.27 -7.98 -11.98
CA ARG A 245 9.94 -8.17 -13.27
C ARG A 245 9.03 -8.68 -14.37
N GLN A 246 7.85 -9.17 -14.02
CA GLN A 246 6.91 -9.69 -14.99
C GLN A 246 6.38 -8.54 -15.85
N PRO A 247 6.29 -8.74 -17.18
CA PRO A 247 5.51 -7.84 -18.01
C PRO A 247 4.07 -7.78 -17.50
N THR A 248 3.41 -6.64 -17.66
CA THR A 248 1.99 -6.51 -17.35
C THR A 248 1.20 -6.19 -18.60
N VAL A 249 0.01 -6.78 -18.72
CA VAL A 249 -1.00 -6.41 -19.71
C VAL A 249 -2.22 -5.87 -18.99
N GLY A 250 -2.72 -4.74 -19.46
CA GLY A 250 -3.91 -4.07 -18.97
C GLY A 250 -4.96 -3.97 -20.05
N LEU A 251 -6.22 -4.19 -19.68
CA LEU A 251 -7.39 -3.91 -20.49
C LEU A 251 -8.20 -2.83 -19.79
N THR A 252 -8.65 -1.83 -20.54
CA THR A 252 -9.55 -0.79 -20.05
C THR A 252 -10.74 -0.68 -20.98
N LEU A 253 -11.93 -0.69 -20.40
CA LEU A 253 -13.19 -0.40 -21.08
C LEU A 253 -13.83 0.78 -20.35
N GLY A 254 -13.95 1.92 -21.02
CA GLY A 254 -14.57 3.12 -20.49
C GLY A 254 -15.85 3.45 -21.22
N TRP A 255 -16.78 4.08 -20.50
CA TRP A 255 -18.01 4.63 -21.01
C TRP A 255 -18.24 5.99 -20.36
N SER A 256 -18.70 6.95 -21.13
CA SER A 256 -19.20 8.21 -20.62
C SER A 256 -20.39 8.72 -21.41
N ARG A 257 -21.25 9.46 -20.73
CA ARG A 257 -22.38 10.13 -21.35
C ARG A 257 -22.67 11.44 -20.65
N ASP A 258 -23.14 12.43 -21.39
CA ASP A 258 -23.57 13.70 -20.85
C ASP A 258 -25.05 14.03 -21.17
N SER A 259 -25.50 15.22 -20.74
CA SER A 259 -26.90 15.64 -20.82
C SER A 259 -27.35 16.13 -22.20
N ASP A 260 -26.43 16.42 -23.10
CA ASP A 260 -26.67 16.75 -24.51
C ASP A 260 -26.50 15.53 -25.42
N GLU A 261 -26.52 14.33 -24.83
CA GLU A 261 -26.51 13.04 -25.51
C GLU A 261 -25.21 12.76 -26.29
N ASN A 262 -24.09 13.38 -25.90
CA ASN A 262 -22.79 12.86 -26.30
C ASN A 262 -22.50 11.61 -25.49
N GLU A 263 -22.24 10.51 -26.18
CA GLU A 263 -21.84 9.23 -25.61
C GLU A 263 -20.47 8.85 -26.15
N MET A 264 -19.61 8.28 -25.30
CA MET A 264 -18.28 7.83 -25.69
C MET A 264 -17.96 6.49 -25.06
N TRP A 265 -17.50 5.56 -25.88
CA TRP A 265 -16.94 4.27 -25.49
C TRP A 265 -15.44 4.29 -25.76
N THR A 266 -14.64 3.80 -24.82
CA THR A 266 -13.18 3.68 -24.98
C THR A 266 -12.72 2.27 -24.65
N GLN A 267 -11.81 1.75 -25.45
CA GLN A 267 -11.21 0.45 -25.23
C GLN A 267 -9.72 0.57 -25.44
N ALA A 268 -8.91 0.09 -24.49
CA ALA A 268 -7.46 0.15 -24.60
C ALA A 268 -6.80 -1.09 -24.04
N VAL A 269 -5.80 -1.58 -24.77
CA VAL A 269 -4.82 -2.56 -24.29
C VAL A 269 -3.55 -1.78 -23.95
N ASN A 270 -3.03 -1.99 -22.75
CA ASN A 270 -1.81 -1.37 -22.26
C ASN A 270 -0.82 -2.46 -21.90
N THR A 271 0.45 -2.26 -22.19
CA THR A 271 1.51 -3.18 -21.81
C THR A 271 2.64 -2.43 -21.16
N ALA A 272 3.30 -3.04 -20.18
CA ALA A 272 4.51 -2.50 -19.59
C ALA A 272 5.50 -3.63 -19.33
N VAL A 273 6.78 -3.35 -19.57
CA VAL A 273 7.87 -4.31 -19.40
C VAL A 273 9.09 -3.62 -18.80
N LEU A 274 9.79 -4.32 -17.92
CA LEU A 274 11.08 -3.86 -17.42
C LEU A 274 12.17 -4.19 -18.45
N LEU A 275 12.83 -3.16 -18.98
CA LEU A 275 13.90 -3.30 -19.97
C LEU A 275 15.30 -3.28 -19.33
N GLY A 276 15.42 -2.72 -18.13
CA GLY A 276 16.67 -2.66 -17.37
C GLY A 276 16.49 -1.93 -16.03
N PRO A 277 17.58 -1.72 -15.26
CA PRO A 277 17.53 -0.97 -14.01
C PRO A 277 16.96 0.43 -14.23
N GLY A 278 15.84 0.74 -13.57
CA GLY A 278 15.14 2.02 -13.72
C GLY A 278 14.47 2.25 -15.08
N LEU A 279 14.65 1.39 -16.08
CA LEU A 279 14.11 1.58 -17.43
C LEU A 279 12.93 0.66 -17.70
N ARG A 280 11.76 1.25 -17.95
CA ARG A 280 10.52 0.55 -18.32
C ARG A 280 10.09 0.96 -19.71
N GLY A 281 9.74 -0.03 -20.53
CA GLY A 281 9.01 0.18 -21.77
C GLY A 281 7.51 0.05 -21.53
N PHE A 282 6.72 0.82 -22.27
CA PHE A 282 5.29 0.66 -22.31
C PHE A 282 4.77 0.84 -23.74
N ALA A 283 3.63 0.25 -24.02
CA ALA A 283 2.88 0.49 -25.23
C ALA A 283 1.39 0.44 -24.94
N SER A 284 0.61 1.24 -25.65
CA SER A 284 -0.85 1.18 -25.60
C SER A 284 -1.42 1.22 -27.01
N ALA A 285 -2.56 0.56 -27.19
CA ALA A 285 -3.35 0.64 -28.40
C ALA A 285 -4.83 0.61 -28.02
N GLY A 286 -5.64 1.40 -28.71
CA GLY A 286 -7.04 1.51 -28.35
C GLY A 286 -7.91 2.14 -29.42
N VAL A 287 -9.20 2.04 -29.17
CA VAL A 287 -10.26 2.66 -29.94
C VAL A 287 -11.11 3.53 -29.02
N ALA A 288 -11.54 4.68 -29.53
CA ALA A 288 -12.58 5.49 -28.93
C ALA A 288 -13.69 5.71 -29.95
N GLU A 289 -14.92 5.45 -29.57
CA GLU A 289 -16.11 5.64 -30.40
C GLU A 289 -16.97 6.67 -29.67
N ALA A 290 -17.29 7.77 -30.32
CA ALA A 290 -18.17 8.79 -29.77
C ALA A 290 -19.33 9.04 -30.72
N SER A 291 -20.50 9.33 -30.16
CA SER A 291 -21.73 9.61 -30.90
C SER A 291 -22.48 10.75 -30.23
N ASP A 292 -23.12 11.58 -31.03
CA ASP A 292 -24.10 12.58 -30.60
C ASP A 292 -25.34 12.48 -31.52
N PRO A 293 -26.45 13.20 -31.25
CA PRO A 293 -27.68 13.09 -32.08
C PRO A 293 -27.51 13.46 -33.56
N VAL A 294 -26.38 14.04 -33.96
CA VAL A 294 -26.11 14.55 -35.30
C VAL A 294 -25.06 13.71 -36.03
N GLN A 295 -24.09 13.14 -35.31
CA GLN A 295 -22.91 12.54 -35.93
C GLN A 295 -22.17 11.54 -35.03
N ASP A 296 -21.40 10.68 -35.68
CA ASP A 296 -20.52 9.70 -35.05
C ASP A 296 -19.05 10.00 -35.37
N GLY A 297 -18.17 9.61 -34.45
CA GLY A 297 -16.74 9.70 -34.59
C GLY A 297 -16.04 8.46 -34.01
N THR A 298 -14.93 8.06 -34.61
CA THR A 298 -14.08 6.99 -34.12
C THR A 298 -12.63 7.41 -34.20
N ARG A 299 -11.87 7.08 -33.16
CA ARG A 299 -10.42 7.22 -33.13
C ARG A 299 -9.78 5.86 -32.88
N TYR A 300 -8.81 5.53 -33.72
CA TYR A 300 -7.84 4.49 -33.43
C TYR A 300 -6.53 5.15 -33.00
N GLY A 301 -5.89 4.64 -31.96
CA GLY A 301 -4.63 5.16 -31.48
C GLY A 301 -3.69 4.05 -31.04
N ALA A 302 -2.40 4.27 -31.21
CA ALA A 302 -1.36 3.47 -30.59
C ALA A 302 -0.18 4.36 -30.20
N GLU A 303 0.40 4.13 -29.03
CA GLU A 303 1.66 4.76 -28.59
C GLU A 303 2.62 3.72 -28.01
N ALA A 304 3.90 4.01 -28.11
CA ALA A 304 4.95 3.29 -27.40
C ALA A 304 5.95 4.28 -26.82
N GLY A 305 6.49 3.95 -25.66
CA GLY A 305 7.38 4.84 -24.94
C GLY A 305 8.23 4.16 -23.89
N LEU A 306 9.07 4.99 -23.28
CA LEU A 306 10.01 4.61 -22.24
C LEU A 306 9.82 5.51 -21.03
N THR A 307 10.00 4.93 -19.85
CA THR A 307 10.18 5.66 -18.60
C THR A 307 11.51 5.26 -17.98
N LEU A 308 12.39 6.23 -17.75
CA LEU A 308 13.65 6.08 -17.05
C LEU A 308 13.57 6.72 -15.66
N ILE A 309 13.78 5.93 -14.63
CA ILE A 309 13.85 6.36 -13.23
C ILE A 309 15.33 6.39 -12.81
N ARG A 310 15.79 7.56 -12.36
CA ARG A 310 17.13 7.78 -11.85
C ARG A 310 17.06 8.53 -10.53
N GLY A 311 17.29 7.82 -9.43
CA GLY A 311 17.16 8.37 -8.08
C GLY A 311 15.71 8.80 -7.81
N SER A 312 15.52 10.07 -7.47
CA SER A 312 14.20 10.66 -7.23
C SER A 312 13.53 11.27 -8.47
N THR A 313 14.13 11.11 -9.65
CA THR A 313 13.67 11.70 -10.91
C THR A 313 13.22 10.62 -11.89
N SER A 314 12.08 10.82 -12.54
CA SER A 314 11.59 10.00 -13.65
C SER A 314 11.46 10.83 -14.92
N PHE A 315 11.93 10.29 -16.03
CA PHE A 315 11.77 10.85 -17.37
C PHE A 315 10.91 9.91 -18.19
N THR A 316 9.88 10.42 -18.85
CA THR A 316 8.99 9.65 -19.71
C THR A 316 8.98 10.27 -21.10
N GLY A 317 9.07 9.45 -22.13
CA GLY A 317 8.91 9.86 -23.52
C GLY A 317 8.10 8.82 -24.27
N ALA A 318 7.15 9.25 -25.10
CA ALA A 318 6.35 8.38 -25.94
C ALA A 318 6.10 9.02 -27.31
N VAL A 319 5.97 8.16 -28.32
CA VAL A 319 5.52 8.53 -29.65
C VAL A 319 4.41 7.57 -30.06
N GLY A 320 3.48 8.06 -30.85
CA GLY A 320 2.35 7.29 -31.30
C GLY A 320 1.79 7.78 -32.61
N ALA A 321 0.72 7.12 -33.01
CA ALA A 321 -0.08 7.53 -34.14
C ALA A 321 -1.57 7.39 -33.81
N ARG A 322 -2.37 8.24 -34.45
CA ARG A 322 -3.83 8.22 -34.39
C ARG A 322 -4.42 8.21 -35.79
N LYS A 323 -5.64 7.71 -35.89
CA LYS A 323 -6.48 7.82 -37.09
C LYS A 323 -7.90 8.14 -36.65
N LEU A 324 -8.48 9.18 -37.23
CA LEU A 324 -9.87 9.56 -37.01
C LEU A 324 -10.78 9.10 -38.15
N ALA A 325 -12.03 8.80 -37.82
CA ALA A 325 -13.11 8.49 -38.76
C ALA A 325 -14.40 9.20 -38.30
N PRO A 326 -15.17 9.83 -39.19
CA PRO A 326 -14.82 10.12 -40.58
C PRO A 326 -13.58 11.03 -40.64
N GLY A 327 -12.63 10.70 -41.51
CA GLY A 327 -11.35 11.43 -41.59
C GLY A 327 -11.55 12.85 -42.10
N SER A 328 -10.79 13.82 -41.58
CA SER A 328 -10.79 15.17 -42.14
C SER A 328 -10.15 15.15 -43.55
N LEU A 329 -10.63 16.00 -44.46
CA LEU A 329 -10.13 16.12 -45.84
C LEU A 329 -8.70 16.71 -45.93
N GLY A 330 -8.00 16.94 -44.82
CA GLY A 330 -6.74 17.69 -44.73
C GLY A 330 -5.54 16.86 -44.29
N SER A 331 -4.33 17.32 -44.66
CA SER A 331 -3.02 16.72 -44.34
C SER A 331 -2.58 16.94 -42.89
N ARG A 332 -3.43 16.65 -41.90
CA ARG A 332 -3.10 16.84 -40.47
C ARG A 332 -2.27 15.68 -39.92
N SER A 333 -1.54 15.96 -38.84
CA SER A 333 -0.55 15.02 -38.30
C SER A 333 -1.24 13.80 -37.69
N LEU A 334 -0.90 12.62 -38.20
CA LEU A 334 -1.29 11.36 -37.56
C LEU A 334 -0.43 11.09 -36.32
N ALA A 335 0.70 11.76 -36.16
CA ALA A 335 1.64 11.48 -35.08
C ALA A 335 1.16 12.10 -33.76
N THR A 336 1.34 11.36 -32.67
CA THR A 336 1.19 11.86 -31.30
C THR A 336 2.53 11.74 -30.59
N ALA A 337 2.77 12.59 -29.60
CA ALA A 337 3.99 12.53 -28.82
C ALA A 337 3.77 13.09 -27.41
N ARG A 338 4.55 12.60 -26.45
CA ARG A 338 4.60 13.19 -25.11
C ARG A 338 5.96 13.03 -24.48
N ALA A 339 6.34 14.01 -23.68
CA ALA A 339 7.53 14.00 -22.86
C ALA A 339 7.18 14.55 -21.47
N ALA A 340 7.71 13.93 -20.42
CA ALA A 340 7.47 14.40 -19.06
C ALA A 340 8.68 14.14 -18.16
N VAL A 341 8.85 15.00 -17.17
CA VAL A 341 9.79 14.83 -16.07
C VAL A 341 9.04 14.97 -14.75
N SER A 342 9.30 14.07 -13.81
CA SER A 342 8.85 14.16 -12.42
C SER A 342 10.06 14.05 -11.51
N ALA A 343 10.16 14.88 -10.48
CA ALA A 343 11.28 14.84 -9.53
C ALA A 343 10.83 15.18 -8.12
N ALA A 344 11.37 14.49 -7.11
CA ALA A 344 11.40 15.03 -5.76
C ALA A 344 12.48 16.13 -5.68
N ILE A 345 12.06 17.39 -5.59
CA ILE A 345 12.93 18.57 -5.64
C ILE A 345 13.35 19.06 -4.26
N LEU A 346 12.54 18.77 -3.23
CA LEU A 346 12.83 19.01 -1.81
C LEU A 346 12.25 17.85 -0.98
N PRO A 347 12.62 17.71 0.31
CA PRO A 347 11.98 16.72 1.18
C PRO A 347 10.45 16.92 1.19
N ARG A 348 9.72 15.87 0.81
CA ARG A 348 8.24 15.88 0.69
C ARG A 348 7.69 16.87 -0.34
N THR A 349 8.48 17.29 -1.32
CA THR A 349 8.03 18.12 -2.44
C THR A 349 8.36 17.45 -3.76
N THR A 350 7.34 17.21 -4.57
CA THR A 350 7.46 16.68 -5.93
C THR A 350 7.04 17.72 -6.94
N ALA A 351 7.76 17.81 -8.05
CA ALA A 351 7.42 18.63 -9.20
C ALA A 351 7.31 17.77 -10.45
N TRP A 352 6.34 18.08 -11.30
CA TRP A 352 6.09 17.45 -12.58
C TRP A 352 5.99 18.53 -13.66
N LEU A 353 6.58 18.26 -14.81
CA LEU A 353 6.47 19.07 -16.03
C LEU A 353 6.26 18.11 -17.20
N GLY A 354 5.23 18.36 -18.01
CA GLY A 354 4.91 17.55 -19.18
C GLY A 354 4.62 18.41 -20.39
N TRP A 355 4.97 17.88 -21.56
CA TRP A 355 4.53 18.32 -22.87
C TRP A 355 3.83 17.17 -23.59
N ALA A 356 2.77 17.47 -24.32
CA ALA A 356 2.09 16.51 -25.19
C ALA A 356 1.58 17.16 -26.48
N HIS A 357 1.68 16.43 -27.58
CA HIS A 357 1.03 16.70 -28.86
C HIS A 357 0.01 15.58 -29.13
N TYR A 358 -1.28 15.94 -29.15
CA TYR A 358 -2.38 14.99 -29.23
C TYR A 358 -3.63 15.60 -29.88
N SER A 359 -4.67 14.78 -30.09
CA SER A 359 -5.95 15.25 -30.62
C SER A 359 -6.87 15.76 -29.51
N PHE A 360 -7.55 16.87 -29.73
CA PHE A 360 -8.74 17.19 -28.94
C PHE A 360 -9.92 16.37 -29.45
N ASP A 361 -10.25 15.27 -28.77
CA ASP A 361 -11.08 14.18 -29.31
C ASP A 361 -12.11 13.62 -28.31
N GLU A 362 -12.58 14.46 -27.39
CA GLU A 362 -13.41 14.04 -26.25
C GLU A 362 -14.90 13.83 -26.60
N THR A 363 -15.35 14.27 -27.78
CA THR A 363 -16.74 14.14 -28.25
C THR A 363 -16.77 13.84 -29.75
N ALA A 364 -17.91 13.39 -30.28
CA ALA A 364 -18.09 13.22 -31.73
C ALA A 364 -17.80 14.53 -32.49
N LEU A 365 -18.25 15.68 -31.98
CA LEU A 365 -17.95 17.02 -32.54
C LEU A 365 -16.46 17.33 -32.60
N LEU A 366 -15.73 16.98 -31.55
CA LEU A 366 -14.30 17.24 -31.50
C LEU A 366 -13.52 16.28 -32.41
N LEU A 367 -13.94 15.02 -32.49
CA LEU A 367 -13.40 14.05 -33.44
C LEU A 367 -13.55 14.50 -34.90
N THR A 368 -14.71 15.04 -35.28
CA THR A 368 -14.94 15.51 -36.67
C THR A 368 -14.21 16.82 -36.97
N LYS A 369 -13.91 17.64 -35.95
CA LYS A 369 -13.09 18.87 -36.11
C LYS A 369 -11.59 18.59 -36.30
N ASP A 370 -11.10 17.42 -35.87
CA ASP A 370 -9.69 16.99 -36.02
C ASP A 370 -8.68 18.06 -35.58
N LEU A 371 -8.81 18.51 -34.32
CA LEU A 371 -7.94 19.53 -33.74
C LEU A 371 -6.71 18.89 -33.09
N ASP A 372 -5.52 19.25 -33.57
CA ASP A 372 -4.27 19.01 -32.84
C ASP A 372 -4.11 20.02 -31.70
N VAL A 373 -3.56 19.53 -30.59
CA VAL A 373 -3.24 20.29 -29.37
C VAL A 373 -1.81 20.03 -28.98
N ASP A 374 -1.05 21.10 -28.82
CA ASP A 374 0.23 21.11 -28.13
C ASP A 374 0.01 21.67 -26.72
N GLU A 375 0.28 20.89 -25.68
CA GLU A 375 0.04 21.29 -24.30
C GLU A 375 1.29 21.16 -23.44
N VAL A 376 1.58 22.17 -22.62
CA VAL A 376 2.60 22.15 -21.57
C VAL A 376 1.91 22.36 -20.23
N ASN A 377 2.12 21.42 -19.31
CA ASN A 377 1.54 21.46 -17.96
C ASN A 377 2.62 21.27 -16.90
N THR A 378 2.49 21.97 -15.78
CA THR A 378 3.31 21.77 -14.59
C THR A 378 2.46 21.59 -13.35
N GLU A 379 2.94 20.75 -12.43
CA GLU A 379 2.35 20.59 -11.11
C GLU A 379 3.45 20.46 -10.04
N VAL A 380 3.23 21.09 -8.89
CA VAL A 380 4.07 20.95 -7.70
C VAL A 380 3.19 20.54 -6.53
N SER A 381 3.57 19.48 -5.83
CA SER A 381 2.91 19.01 -4.61
C SER A 381 3.89 19.02 -3.45
N THR A 382 3.49 19.58 -2.31
CA THR A 382 4.31 19.65 -1.10
C THR A 382 3.51 19.31 0.14
N GLN A 383 4.14 18.57 1.07
CA GLN A 383 3.53 18.21 2.35
C GLN A 383 4.11 19.03 3.51
N ALA A 384 3.28 19.90 4.08
CA ALA A 384 3.57 20.69 5.27
C ALA A 384 2.79 20.14 6.48
N GLY A 385 3.44 19.27 7.27
CA GLY A 385 2.79 18.60 8.39
C GLY A 385 1.68 17.65 7.92
N ARG A 386 0.44 17.91 8.35
CA ARG A 386 -0.76 17.16 7.87
C ARG A 386 -1.40 17.78 6.64
N LEU A 387 -0.94 18.94 6.18
CA LEU A 387 -1.47 19.61 5.01
C LEU A 387 -0.65 19.24 3.77
N THR A 388 -1.32 18.84 2.71
CA THR A 388 -0.76 18.70 1.36
C THR A 388 -1.25 19.85 0.52
N VAL A 389 -0.33 20.52 -0.16
CA VAL A 389 -0.60 21.63 -1.08
C VAL A 389 -0.15 21.18 -2.46
N THR A 390 -1.07 21.10 -3.42
CA THR A 390 -0.78 20.78 -4.82
C THR A 390 -1.23 21.94 -5.68
N GLY A 391 -0.33 22.54 -6.45
CA GLY A 391 -0.65 23.61 -7.38
C GLY A 391 -0.12 23.29 -8.77
N GLY A 392 -0.85 23.67 -9.81
CA GLY A 392 -0.43 23.46 -11.18
C GLY A 392 -0.92 24.55 -12.12
N ALA A 393 -0.31 24.60 -13.29
CA ALA A 393 -0.65 25.53 -14.36
C ALA A 393 -0.31 24.94 -15.73
N GLY A 394 -0.99 25.44 -16.76
CA GLY A 394 -0.92 24.88 -18.10
C GLY A 394 -1.19 25.89 -19.21
N LEU A 395 -0.57 25.62 -20.36
CA LEU A 395 -0.79 26.31 -21.63
C LEU A 395 -1.03 25.27 -22.72
N ALA A 396 -2.07 25.47 -23.53
CA ALA A 396 -2.32 24.63 -24.69
C ALA A 396 -2.57 25.47 -25.95
N TRP A 397 -1.95 25.10 -27.06
CA TRP A 397 -2.10 25.71 -28.38
C TRP A 397 -2.86 24.75 -29.28
N PHE A 398 -3.90 25.25 -29.92
CA PHE A 398 -4.78 24.49 -30.79
C PHE A 398 -4.47 24.82 -32.25
N SER A 399 -4.63 23.83 -33.11
CA SER A 399 -4.48 23.96 -34.57
C SER A 399 -5.54 24.84 -35.26
N ASP A 400 -6.49 25.42 -34.52
CA ASP A 400 -7.42 26.45 -34.96
C ASP A 400 -7.01 27.86 -34.47
N ASP A 401 -5.73 28.03 -34.12
CA ASP A 401 -5.13 29.26 -33.57
C ASP A 401 -5.72 29.72 -32.23
N ASN A 402 -6.41 28.82 -31.50
CA ASN A 402 -6.84 29.10 -30.14
C ASN A 402 -5.75 28.76 -29.12
N VAL A 403 -5.75 29.47 -27.99
CA VAL A 403 -4.83 29.24 -26.89
C VAL A 403 -5.60 29.13 -25.59
N ARG A 404 -5.35 28.06 -24.83
CA ARG A 404 -5.93 27.82 -23.50
C ARG A 404 -4.88 28.04 -22.42
N ARG A 405 -5.27 28.73 -21.35
CA ARG A 405 -4.48 28.87 -20.12
C ARG A 405 -5.26 28.29 -18.96
N ASN A 406 -4.60 27.57 -18.07
CA ASN A 406 -5.23 27.03 -16.87
C ASN A 406 -4.31 27.12 -15.65
N ALA A 407 -4.91 27.13 -14.46
CA ALA A 407 -4.22 26.94 -13.19
C ALA A 407 -5.16 26.34 -12.15
N HIS A 408 -4.60 25.57 -11.21
CA HIS A 408 -5.35 24.98 -10.10
C HIS A 408 -4.55 24.96 -8.80
N LEU A 409 -5.28 24.86 -7.70
CA LEU A 409 -4.75 24.68 -6.36
C LEU A 409 -5.64 23.68 -5.60
N LEU A 410 -5.02 22.72 -4.94
CA LEU A 410 -5.63 21.77 -4.01
C LEU A 410 -4.92 21.87 -2.66
N LEU A 411 -5.70 22.13 -1.63
CA LEU A 411 -5.28 22.02 -0.23
C LEU A 411 -5.99 20.81 0.36
N SER A 412 -5.28 19.79 0.84
CA SER A 412 -5.91 18.60 1.41
C SER A 412 -5.24 18.16 2.72
N ARG A 413 -6.00 17.54 3.61
CA ARG A 413 -5.48 16.98 4.86
C ARG A 413 -6.26 15.74 5.30
N PRO A 414 -5.58 14.75 5.91
CA PRO A 414 -6.26 13.61 6.50
C PRO A 414 -7.07 14.07 7.72
N LEU A 415 -8.33 13.63 7.79
CA LEU A 415 -9.27 13.88 8.88
C LEU A 415 -9.32 12.66 9.83
N ARG A 416 -10.38 12.54 10.63
CA ARG A 416 -10.59 11.38 11.51
C ARG A 416 -10.99 10.15 10.68
N GLY A 417 -10.49 8.99 11.08
CA GLY A 417 -10.77 7.72 10.40
C GLY A 417 -10.08 7.65 9.04
N ARG A 418 -10.85 7.30 8.01
CA ARG A 418 -10.38 7.06 6.63
C ARG A 418 -10.65 8.23 5.68
N LEU A 419 -10.95 9.39 6.25
CA LEU A 419 -11.40 10.56 5.52
C LEU A 419 -10.24 11.50 5.22
N THR A 420 -10.25 12.12 4.05
CA THR A 420 -9.40 13.24 3.67
C THR A 420 -10.30 14.37 3.20
N GLY A 421 -10.11 15.57 3.74
CA GLY A 421 -10.85 16.76 3.34
C GLY A 421 -9.95 17.77 2.67
N GLY A 422 -10.49 18.54 1.73
CA GLY A 422 -9.72 19.56 1.04
C GLY A 422 -10.54 20.68 0.41
N LEU A 423 -9.84 21.70 -0.06
CA LEU A 423 -10.36 22.79 -0.87
C LEU A 423 -9.65 22.77 -2.21
N PHE A 424 -10.43 22.83 -3.30
CA PHE A 424 -9.92 22.85 -4.65
C PHE A 424 -10.40 24.11 -5.37
N GLY A 425 -9.50 24.74 -6.11
CA GLY A 425 -9.79 25.86 -6.98
C GLY A 425 -9.16 25.65 -8.36
N ARG A 426 -9.86 26.07 -9.41
CA ARG A 426 -9.35 26.09 -10.78
C ARG A 426 -9.78 27.37 -11.50
N VAL A 427 -8.89 27.88 -12.32
CA VAL A 427 -9.17 28.89 -13.33
C VAL A 427 -8.75 28.37 -14.70
N MET A 428 -9.51 28.68 -15.74
CA MET A 428 -9.19 28.33 -17.12
C MET A 428 -9.73 29.40 -18.06
N GLY A 429 -9.11 29.64 -19.21
CA GLY A 429 -9.63 30.56 -20.21
C GLY A 429 -9.03 30.30 -21.58
N TYR A 430 -9.79 30.64 -22.61
CA TYR A 430 -9.40 30.61 -24.02
C TYR A 430 -9.28 32.02 -24.58
N GLU A 431 -8.34 32.23 -25.50
CA GLU A 431 -8.16 33.52 -26.17
C GLU A 431 -9.32 33.81 -27.14
N ASN A 432 -9.74 32.81 -27.94
CA ASN A 432 -10.83 32.95 -28.90
C ASN A 432 -12.08 32.22 -28.39
N ARG A 433 -13.20 32.96 -28.29
CA ARG A 433 -14.52 32.42 -27.94
C ARG A 433 -15.26 31.93 -29.18
N GLY A 434 -16.13 30.94 -29.02
CA GLY A 434 -17.11 30.59 -30.04
C GLY A 434 -16.53 29.79 -31.21
N SER A 435 -15.39 29.12 -31.02
CA SER A 435 -14.75 28.24 -32.02
C SER A 435 -15.53 26.94 -32.31
N GLY A 436 -16.81 26.89 -31.93
CA GLY A 436 -17.70 25.74 -32.09
C GLY A 436 -17.43 24.59 -31.12
N TYR A 437 -16.78 24.84 -29.99
CA TYR A 437 -16.62 23.93 -28.86
C TYR A 437 -16.44 24.74 -27.56
N PHE A 438 -16.35 24.07 -26.40
CA PHE A 438 -16.29 24.72 -25.10
C PHE A 438 -15.02 25.60 -24.95
N THR A 439 -15.19 26.90 -25.18
CA THR A 439 -14.12 27.92 -25.25
C THR A 439 -14.47 29.15 -24.41
N PRO A 440 -14.70 29.01 -23.09
CA PRO A 440 -14.96 30.17 -22.24
C PRO A 440 -13.72 31.06 -22.17
N ASP A 441 -13.91 32.38 -22.18
CA ASP A 441 -12.81 33.31 -21.87
C ASP A 441 -12.35 33.23 -20.42
N GLN A 442 -13.26 32.85 -19.53
CA GLN A 442 -12.99 32.63 -18.13
C GLN A 442 -13.87 31.50 -17.61
N PHE A 443 -13.26 30.52 -16.96
CA PHE A 443 -13.90 29.48 -16.21
C PHE A 443 -13.31 29.50 -14.80
N LEU A 444 -14.17 29.61 -13.79
CA LEU A 444 -13.79 29.58 -12.38
C LEU A 444 -14.49 28.40 -11.71
N LEU A 445 -13.76 27.70 -10.86
CA LEU A 445 -14.28 26.61 -10.04
C LEU A 445 -13.66 26.71 -8.65
N GLY A 446 -14.50 26.65 -7.62
CA GLY A 446 -14.07 26.53 -6.23
C GLY A 446 -14.96 25.53 -5.50
N GLU A 447 -14.37 24.53 -4.85
CA GLU A 447 -15.12 23.47 -4.18
C GLU A 447 -14.44 22.94 -2.91
N ALA A 448 -15.27 22.49 -1.97
CA ALA A 448 -14.84 21.67 -0.86
C ALA A 448 -14.96 20.19 -1.25
N ARG A 449 -13.89 19.43 -1.02
CA ARG A 449 -13.80 17.99 -1.35
C ARG A 449 -13.71 17.14 -0.10
N LEU A 450 -14.32 15.97 -0.17
CA LEU A 450 -14.19 14.91 0.82
C LEU A 450 -13.92 13.60 0.09
N SER A 451 -12.91 12.85 0.54
CA SER A 451 -12.66 11.50 0.07
C SER A 451 -12.54 10.52 1.22
N TRP A 452 -12.88 9.26 0.94
CA TRP A 452 -12.84 8.13 1.85
C TRP A 452 -12.12 6.98 1.15
N GLY A 453 -11.08 6.46 1.80
CA GLY A 453 -10.30 5.33 1.29
C GLY A 453 -10.35 4.14 2.22
N TRP A 454 -10.65 2.95 1.70
CA TRP A 454 -10.62 1.70 2.43
C TRP A 454 -9.86 0.62 1.68
N ALA A 455 -8.79 0.13 2.29
CA ALA A 455 -8.10 -1.08 1.84
C ALA A 455 -8.15 -2.15 2.93
N ARG A 456 -8.51 -3.39 2.56
CA ARG A 456 -8.39 -4.56 3.45
C ARG A 456 -8.24 -5.84 2.63
N ARG A 457 -7.21 -6.64 2.98
CA ARG A 457 -6.86 -7.87 2.26
C ARG A 457 -6.61 -7.53 0.78
N SER A 458 -7.37 -8.15 -0.12
CA SER A 458 -7.32 -7.96 -1.56
C SER A 458 -8.23 -6.84 -2.07
N TRP A 459 -9.00 -6.17 -1.23
CA TRP A 459 -9.90 -5.10 -1.67
C TRP A 459 -9.33 -3.72 -1.41
N ASP A 460 -9.49 -2.84 -2.39
CA ASP A 460 -9.22 -1.41 -2.32
C ASP A 460 -10.48 -0.67 -2.80
N THR A 461 -10.88 0.37 -2.07
CA THR A 461 -12.07 1.15 -2.37
C THR A 461 -11.80 2.60 -2.07
N TYR A 462 -12.23 3.45 -2.99
CA TYR A 462 -12.12 4.89 -2.91
C TYR A 462 -13.45 5.51 -3.29
N LEU A 463 -13.91 6.45 -2.49
CA LEU A 463 -15.08 7.28 -2.77
C LEU A 463 -14.67 8.74 -2.56
N ALA A 464 -15.03 9.63 -3.47
CA ALA A 464 -14.80 11.05 -3.31
C ALA A 464 -15.96 11.87 -3.88
N GLY A 465 -16.13 13.07 -3.34
CA GLY A 465 -17.06 14.02 -3.88
C GLY A 465 -16.70 15.44 -3.51
N GLY A 466 -17.23 16.37 -4.28
CA GLY A 466 -17.04 17.80 -4.09
C GLY A 466 -18.35 18.56 -4.18
N LEU A 467 -18.43 19.67 -3.45
CA LEU A 467 -19.52 20.64 -3.51
C LEU A 467 -18.93 22.04 -3.59
N GLY A 468 -19.44 22.87 -4.48
CA GLY A 468 -18.87 24.20 -4.71
C GLY A 468 -19.66 25.06 -5.67
N VAL A 469 -18.94 26.00 -6.27
CA VAL A 469 -19.45 26.97 -7.23
C VAL A 469 -18.57 26.95 -8.47
N GLN A 470 -19.20 27.02 -9.63
CA GLN A 470 -18.54 27.25 -10.92
C GLN A 470 -19.06 28.52 -11.57
N LYS A 471 -18.28 29.13 -12.45
CA LYS A 471 -18.71 30.23 -13.31
C LYS A 471 -18.10 30.03 -14.70
N VAL A 472 -18.95 30.06 -15.73
CA VAL A 472 -18.56 29.90 -17.14
C VAL A 472 -18.74 31.23 -17.86
N GLY A 473 -17.66 31.73 -18.44
CA GLY A 473 -17.58 33.05 -19.06
C GLY A 473 -17.47 34.19 -18.05
N SER A 474 -16.78 35.28 -18.41
CA SER A 474 -16.67 36.47 -17.55
C SER A 474 -18.04 37.13 -17.27
N ALA A 475 -18.97 37.03 -18.22
CA ALA A 475 -20.35 37.51 -18.13
C ALA A 475 -21.35 36.49 -17.54
N GLY A 476 -20.93 35.24 -17.29
CA GLY A 476 -21.83 34.22 -16.75
C GLY A 476 -22.13 34.38 -15.26
N ASP A 477 -23.28 33.87 -14.84
CA ASP A 477 -23.65 33.81 -13.43
C ASP A 477 -22.96 32.63 -12.72
N PRO A 478 -22.59 32.78 -11.43
CA PRO A 478 -22.14 31.66 -10.62
C PRO A 478 -23.24 30.59 -10.47
N GLN A 479 -22.86 29.33 -10.59
CA GLN A 479 -23.73 28.17 -10.54
C GLN A 479 -23.23 27.18 -9.49
N SER A 480 -24.15 26.45 -8.84
CA SER A 480 -23.77 25.37 -7.94
C SER A 480 -23.13 24.23 -8.75
N GLN A 481 -22.07 23.65 -8.20
CA GLN A 481 -21.40 22.51 -8.80
C GLN A 481 -21.11 21.43 -7.77
N TRP A 482 -21.08 20.19 -8.22
CA TRP A 482 -20.88 18.99 -7.44
C TRP A 482 -20.36 17.84 -8.31
N HIS A 483 -19.67 16.92 -7.66
CA HIS A 483 -19.32 15.63 -8.24
C HIS A 483 -19.30 14.54 -7.18
N LEU A 484 -19.50 13.30 -7.62
CA LEU A 484 -19.34 12.09 -6.85
C LEU A 484 -18.64 11.05 -7.72
N GLU A 485 -17.56 10.48 -7.24
CA GLU A 485 -16.77 9.46 -7.94
C GLU A 485 -16.46 8.31 -6.99
N GLY A 486 -16.27 7.13 -7.58
CA GLY A 486 -15.95 5.92 -6.84
C GLY A 486 -15.09 4.97 -7.63
N ARG A 487 -14.31 4.18 -6.89
CA ARG A 487 -13.51 3.07 -7.40
C ARG A 487 -13.57 1.92 -6.41
N VAL A 488 -13.76 0.70 -6.92
CA VAL A 488 -13.62 -0.54 -6.18
C VAL A 488 -12.69 -1.44 -6.97
N ALA A 489 -11.61 -1.89 -6.36
CA ALA A 489 -10.61 -2.76 -6.94
C ALA A 489 -10.41 -4.02 -6.10
N ARG A 490 -10.10 -5.12 -6.78
CA ARG A 490 -9.72 -6.40 -6.17
C ARG A 490 -8.38 -6.85 -6.73
N GLN A 491 -7.38 -6.97 -5.87
CA GLN A 491 -6.11 -7.63 -6.15
C GLN A 491 -6.34 -9.15 -6.18
N LEU A 492 -6.05 -9.78 -7.30
CA LEU A 492 -6.11 -11.23 -7.48
C LEU A 492 -4.74 -11.89 -7.26
N GLY A 493 -3.67 -11.12 -7.41
CA GLY A 493 -2.29 -11.54 -7.26
C GLY A 493 -1.38 -10.33 -6.96
N LEU A 494 -0.07 -10.50 -7.09
CA LEU A 494 0.89 -9.41 -6.85
C LEU A 494 0.85 -8.32 -7.93
N ASN A 495 0.48 -8.69 -9.16
CA ASN A 495 0.33 -7.79 -10.30
C ASN A 495 -1.09 -7.75 -10.86
N ASP A 496 -1.96 -8.64 -10.39
CA ASP A 496 -3.26 -8.86 -11.00
C ASP A 496 -4.33 -8.07 -10.26
N GLU A 497 -5.06 -7.24 -11.00
CA GLU A 497 -6.10 -6.37 -10.46
C GLU A 497 -7.31 -6.35 -11.38
N VAL A 498 -8.50 -6.36 -10.80
CA VAL A 498 -9.74 -5.95 -11.48
C VAL A 498 -10.33 -4.78 -10.72
N ALA A 499 -10.64 -3.69 -11.41
CA ALA A 499 -11.23 -2.51 -10.81
C ALA A 499 -12.36 -1.92 -11.64
N LEU A 500 -13.42 -1.52 -10.95
CA LEU A 500 -14.54 -0.75 -11.48
C LEU A 500 -14.45 0.66 -10.90
N SER A 501 -14.54 1.67 -11.74
CA SER A 501 -14.64 3.07 -11.34
C SER A 501 -15.73 3.79 -12.12
N GLY A 502 -16.16 4.94 -11.63
CA GLY A 502 -17.16 5.75 -12.30
C GLY A 502 -17.53 6.97 -11.46
N GLY A 503 -18.33 7.85 -12.05
CA GLY A 503 -18.75 9.05 -11.36
C GLY A 503 -19.90 9.76 -12.04
N VAL A 504 -20.40 10.76 -11.34
CA VAL A 504 -21.40 11.71 -11.81
C VAL A 504 -20.99 13.11 -11.39
N SER A 505 -21.14 14.09 -12.28
CA SER A 505 -20.84 15.49 -12.00
C SER A 505 -21.77 16.42 -12.74
N ASN A 506 -21.99 17.62 -12.20
CA ASN A 506 -22.59 18.73 -12.94
C ASN A 506 -21.60 19.85 -13.30
N SER A 507 -20.30 19.57 -13.18
CA SER A 507 -19.24 20.52 -13.50
C SER A 507 -19.10 20.68 -15.01
N ALA A 508 -19.03 21.92 -15.49
CA ALA A 508 -18.95 22.25 -16.91
C ALA A 508 -17.59 21.92 -17.57
N VAL A 509 -16.71 21.19 -16.87
CA VAL A 509 -15.32 20.94 -17.27
C VAL A 509 -15.19 19.79 -18.28
N SER A 510 -16.23 18.98 -18.49
CA SER A 510 -16.24 17.94 -19.53
C SER A 510 -16.62 18.55 -20.89
N SER A 511 -15.65 19.19 -21.56
CA SER A 511 -15.52 19.48 -23.02
C SER A 511 -16.69 19.95 -23.90
N THR A 512 -17.93 19.98 -23.47
CA THR A 512 -19.09 20.27 -24.31
C THR A 512 -19.71 21.62 -23.99
N VAL A 513 -20.17 22.29 -25.05
CA VAL A 513 -20.94 23.52 -24.94
C VAL A 513 -22.34 23.14 -24.46
N GLY A 514 -22.54 23.03 -23.14
CA GLY A 514 -23.88 22.95 -22.57
C GLY A 514 -24.31 21.62 -21.94
N ALA A 515 -23.41 20.87 -21.31
CA ALA A 515 -23.81 19.75 -20.45
C ALA A 515 -23.53 20.01 -18.97
N PHE A 516 -24.58 20.06 -18.15
CA PHE A 516 -24.45 20.15 -16.69
C PHE A 516 -24.63 18.79 -16.02
N ARG A 517 -24.66 17.67 -16.74
CA ARG A 517 -24.59 16.35 -16.10
C ARG A 517 -23.74 15.43 -16.93
N TYR A 518 -22.70 14.89 -16.31
CA TYR A 518 -21.76 13.95 -16.89
C TYR A 518 -21.79 12.67 -16.07
N TYR A 519 -21.79 11.53 -16.74
CA TYR A 519 -21.77 10.20 -16.17
C TYR A 519 -20.60 9.44 -16.76
N SER A 520 -19.89 8.68 -15.94
CA SER A 520 -18.81 7.83 -16.41
C SER A 520 -18.77 6.49 -15.68
N ALA A 521 -18.29 5.48 -16.39
CA ALA A 521 -17.97 4.17 -15.85
C ALA A 521 -16.72 3.62 -16.56
N GLN A 522 -15.91 2.87 -15.83
CA GLN A 522 -14.70 2.25 -16.37
C GLN A 522 -14.43 0.93 -15.67
N LEU A 523 -14.24 -0.12 -16.47
CA LEU A 523 -13.66 -1.38 -16.05
C LEU A 523 -12.17 -1.38 -16.44
N SER A 524 -11.31 -1.71 -15.49
CA SER A 524 -9.89 -1.93 -15.73
C SER A 524 -9.48 -3.29 -15.20
N VAL A 525 -8.72 -4.03 -16.01
CA VAL A 525 -8.11 -5.31 -15.64
C VAL A 525 -6.63 -5.18 -15.90
N ARG A 526 -5.80 -5.59 -14.95
CA ARG A 526 -4.35 -5.70 -15.11
C ARG A 526 -3.93 -7.11 -14.73
N LEU A 527 -3.05 -7.71 -15.53
CA LEU A 527 -2.50 -9.04 -15.32
C LEU A 527 -0.97 -8.97 -15.43
N GLY A 528 -0.27 -9.64 -14.51
CA GLY A 528 1.14 -9.98 -14.64
C GLY A 528 1.30 -11.23 -15.51
N LEU A 529 2.26 -11.21 -16.43
CA LEU A 529 2.57 -12.32 -17.34
C LEU A 529 3.68 -13.24 -16.84
#